data_AF-A0A5N8AEA2-F1
#
_entry.id   AF-A0A5N8AEA2-F1
#
_cell.length_a   1.000
_cell.length_b   1.000
_cell.length_c   1.000
_cell.angle_alpha   90.00
_cell.angle_beta   90.00
_cell.angle_gamma   90.00
#
_symmetry.space_group_name_H-M   'P 1'
#
loop_
_entity.id
_entity.type
_entity.pdbx_description
1 polymer ?
#
loop_
_entity_poly.entity_id
_entity_poly.type
_entity_poly.pdbx_seq_one_letter_code
_entity_poly.pdbx_strand_id
1 'polypeptide(L)'
;MNICGICKLSGLACTCGAAANDNCQFDPTFIRLPPDGVLANESAVHRLAMAYRGKGLSRRAILDHLTDAFVSFDGVAVDARGNRIDVPGIEVDDTFRTEDDPSERWISDFLRAGVAMPRRKAQARVLPRLRLLWLALAITNRMQAELAVA
;
A
#
# COMPACT_ATOMS: atom_id res chain seq x y z
N MET A 1 6.69 23.79 24.29
CA MET A 1 6.59 22.32 24.12
C MET A 1 5.14 21.98 23.90
N ASN A 2 4.76 21.67 22.66
CA ASN A 2 3.37 21.33 22.33
C ASN A 2 3.11 19.87 22.74
N ILE A 3 2.29 19.69 23.77
CA ILE A 3 1.85 18.39 24.28
C ILE A 3 0.87 17.82 23.24
N CYS A 4 1.05 16.57 22.82
CA CYS A 4 0.13 15.95 21.85
C CYS A 4 -1.28 15.83 22.46
N GLY A 5 -2.32 15.96 21.63
CA GLY A 5 -3.71 16.02 22.07
C GLY A 5 -4.17 14.84 22.93
N ILE A 6 -3.53 13.67 22.79
CA ILE A 6 -3.85 12.45 23.55
C ILE A 6 -3.24 12.51 24.96
N CYS A 7 -2.03 13.06 25.12
CA CYS A 7 -1.39 13.19 26.44
C CYS A 7 -2.16 14.16 27.38
N LYS A 8 -2.99 15.06 26.82
CA LYS A 8 -3.92 15.88 27.61
C LYS A 8 -5.08 15.08 28.20
N LEU A 9 -5.51 13.99 27.56
CA LEU A 9 -6.71 13.25 27.92
C LEU A 9 -6.45 12.13 28.93
N SER A 10 -5.22 11.60 29.01
CA SER A 10 -4.90 10.40 29.79
C SER A 10 -4.17 10.65 31.12
N GLY A 11 -3.75 11.89 31.43
CA GLY A 11 -3.09 12.23 32.70
C GLY A 11 -1.73 11.54 32.94
N LEU A 12 -1.22 10.82 31.94
CA LEU A 12 0.06 10.13 31.99
C LEU A 12 1.16 11.08 31.48
N ALA A 13 2.26 11.17 32.22
CA ALA A 13 3.44 11.91 31.81
C ALA A 13 4.04 11.28 30.55
N CYS A 14 3.73 11.84 29.39
CA CYS A 14 4.36 11.44 28.14
C CYS A 14 5.84 11.85 28.17
N THR A 15 6.74 10.86 28.10
CA THR A 15 8.14 11.06 27.72
C THR A 15 8.24 11.28 26.21
N CYS A 16 7.57 12.31 25.70
CA CYS A 16 7.84 12.85 24.35
C CYS A 16 9.01 13.86 24.37
N GLY A 17 9.81 13.85 25.44
CA GLY A 17 11.04 14.61 25.55
C GLY A 17 12.22 13.81 25.01
N ALA A 18 12.79 14.31 23.92
CA ALA A 18 14.12 13.98 23.40
C ALA A 18 14.39 12.51 23.01
N ALA A 19 14.60 12.32 21.70
CA ALA A 19 15.18 11.16 21.00
C ALA A 19 14.22 10.07 20.47
N ALA A 20 14.27 9.91 19.13
CA ALA A 20 14.24 8.64 18.40
C ALA A 20 13.02 7.71 18.60
N ASN A 21 11.83 8.21 18.30
CA ASN A 21 10.64 7.36 18.09
C ASN A 21 9.74 8.03 17.03
N ASP A 22 10.09 7.80 15.77
CA ASP A 22 9.36 8.27 14.59
C ASP A 22 8.16 7.36 14.24
N ASN A 23 7.75 6.46 15.14
CA ASN A 23 6.72 5.46 14.88
C ASN A 23 5.53 5.67 15.81
N CYS A 24 4.92 6.85 15.75
CA CYS A 24 3.56 6.99 16.23
C CYS A 24 2.67 6.13 15.30
N GLN A 25 2.35 4.91 15.71
CA GLN A 25 1.41 4.02 15.01
C GLN A 25 0.04 4.68 14.76
N PHE A 26 -0.26 5.76 15.47
CA PHE A 26 -1.49 6.56 15.37
C PHE A 26 -1.34 7.80 14.47
N ASP A 27 -0.18 8.01 13.85
CA ASP A 27 -0.03 9.04 12.83
C ASP A 27 -0.75 8.56 11.55
N PRO A 28 -1.72 9.33 11.01
CA PRO A 28 -2.39 8.96 9.77
C PRO A 28 -1.42 8.78 8.59
N THR A 29 -0.26 9.45 8.63
CA THR A 29 0.80 9.36 7.61
C THR A 29 1.72 8.15 7.77
N PHE A 30 1.59 7.40 8.88
CA PHE A 30 2.34 6.16 9.09
C PHE A 30 1.62 4.97 8.46
N ILE A 31 2.23 4.35 7.45
CA ILE A 31 1.70 3.19 6.75
C ILE A 31 2.59 1.98 7.00
N ARG A 32 1.99 0.87 7.44
CA ARG A 32 2.67 -0.42 7.54
C ARG A 32 2.09 -1.38 6.50
N LEU A 33 2.95 -1.91 5.64
CA LEU A 33 2.53 -2.91 4.67
C LEU A 33 2.10 -4.21 5.38
N PRO A 34 1.02 -4.84 4.89
CA PRO A 34 0.64 -6.18 5.32
C PRO A 34 1.72 -7.21 4.94
N PRO A 35 1.84 -8.32 5.68
CA PRO A 35 2.71 -9.42 5.30
C PRO A 35 2.37 -9.98 3.92
N ASP A 36 3.38 -10.45 3.19
CA ASP A 36 3.20 -11.04 1.86
C ASP A 36 2.17 -12.17 1.82
N GLY A 37 2.14 -13.02 2.84
CA GLY A 37 1.17 -14.11 2.94
C GLY A 37 -0.28 -13.62 3.01
N VAL A 38 -0.50 -12.42 3.56
CA VAL A 38 -1.82 -11.76 3.60
C VAL A 38 -2.16 -11.20 2.23
N LEU A 39 -1.23 -10.47 1.59
CA LEU A 39 -1.42 -9.94 0.23
C LEU A 39 -1.60 -11.03 -0.83
N ALA A 40 -0.95 -12.18 -0.65
CA ALA A 40 -1.01 -13.30 -1.58
C ALA A 40 -2.36 -14.03 -1.56
N ASN A 41 -3.16 -13.85 -0.50
CA ASN A 41 -4.44 -14.55 -0.37
C ASN A 41 -5.42 -14.13 -1.46
N GLU A 42 -6.22 -15.08 -1.91
CA GLU A 42 -7.20 -14.90 -2.98
C GLU A 42 -8.18 -13.75 -2.68
N SER A 43 -8.67 -13.67 -1.43
CA SER A 43 -9.58 -12.60 -0.98
C SER A 43 -8.91 -11.23 -1.02
N ALA A 44 -7.63 -11.16 -0.67
CA ALA A 44 -6.88 -9.91 -0.68
C ALA A 44 -6.68 -9.40 -2.11
N VAL A 45 -6.24 -10.29 -3.00
CA VAL A 45 -6.11 -9.98 -4.42
C VAL A 45 -7.45 -9.58 -5.03
N HIS A 46 -8.53 -10.30 -4.72
CA HIS A 46 -9.87 -10.01 -5.22
C HIS A 46 -10.35 -8.63 -4.80
N ARG A 47 -10.32 -8.30 -3.50
CA ARG A 47 -10.78 -7.01 -2.98
C ARG A 47 -9.90 -5.85 -3.44
N LEU A 48 -8.59 -6.05 -3.52
CA LEU A 48 -7.68 -5.06 -4.08
C LEU A 48 -8.00 -4.81 -5.56
N ALA A 49 -8.24 -5.87 -6.34
CA ALA A 49 -8.64 -5.75 -7.73
C ALA A 49 -10.01 -5.08 -7.90
N MET A 50 -10.98 -5.34 -7.02
CA MET A 50 -12.27 -4.62 -6.99
C MET A 50 -12.07 -3.13 -6.75
N ALA A 51 -11.20 -2.75 -5.80
CA ALA A 51 -10.91 -1.35 -5.49
C ALA A 51 -10.33 -0.61 -6.71
N TYR A 52 -9.37 -1.20 -7.41
CA TYR A 52 -8.79 -0.60 -8.61
C TYR A 52 -9.73 -0.62 -9.81
N ARG A 53 -10.50 -1.70 -9.99
CA ARG A 53 -11.51 -1.78 -11.05
C ARG A 53 -12.58 -0.71 -10.88
N GLY A 54 -13.01 -0.44 -9.65
CA GLY A 54 -13.98 0.61 -9.33
C GLY A 54 -13.54 2.02 -9.73
N LYS A 55 -12.22 2.25 -9.90
CA LYS A 55 -11.69 3.54 -10.39
C LYS A 55 -11.87 3.74 -11.91
N GLY A 56 -12.16 2.68 -12.67
CA GLY A 56 -12.38 2.76 -14.12
C GLY A 56 -11.15 3.17 -14.94
N LEU A 57 -9.94 3.05 -14.38
CA LEU A 57 -8.70 3.48 -15.00
C LEU A 57 -8.22 2.48 -16.05
N SER A 58 -7.58 3.01 -17.11
CA SER A 58 -6.81 2.20 -18.05
C SER A 58 -5.54 1.64 -17.38
N ARG A 59 -4.87 0.67 -18.02
CA ARG A 59 -3.61 0.11 -17.49
C ARG A 59 -2.56 1.19 -17.22
N ARG A 60 -2.34 2.08 -18.20
CA ARG A 60 -1.36 3.16 -18.05
C ARG A 60 -1.80 4.15 -16.98
N ALA A 61 -3.08 4.50 -16.94
CA ALA A 61 -3.61 5.41 -15.92
C ALA A 61 -3.51 4.83 -14.50
N ILE A 62 -3.47 3.50 -14.32
CA ILE A 62 -3.16 2.90 -13.03
C ILE A 62 -1.71 3.19 -12.65
N LEU A 63 -0.75 3.04 -13.56
CA LEU A 63 0.66 3.33 -13.27
C LEU A 63 0.90 4.81 -12.97
N ASP A 64 0.27 5.69 -13.75
CA ASP A 64 0.31 7.13 -13.49
C ASP A 64 -0.29 7.44 -12.11
N HIS A 65 -1.43 6.83 -11.76
CA HIS A 65 -2.05 6.97 -10.43
C HIS A 65 -1.15 6.47 -9.28
N LEU A 66 -0.43 5.36 -9.46
CA LEU A 66 0.54 4.88 -8.46
C LEU A 66 1.68 5.89 -8.29
N THR A 67 2.21 6.39 -9.41
CA THR A 67 3.29 7.38 -9.43
C THR A 67 2.88 8.65 -8.70
N ASP A 68 1.71 9.19 -9.03
CA ASP A 68 1.16 10.39 -8.38
C ASP A 68 1.00 10.19 -6.87
N ALA A 69 0.52 9.03 -6.44
CA ALA A 69 0.36 8.70 -5.03
C ALA A 69 1.71 8.64 -4.30
N PHE A 70 2.75 8.09 -4.92
CA PHE A 70 4.07 7.95 -4.30
C PHE A 70 4.85 9.26 -4.26
N VAL A 71 4.83 10.04 -5.35
CA VAL A 71 5.47 11.37 -5.40
C VAL A 71 4.85 12.33 -4.39
N SER A 72 3.54 12.23 -4.18
CA SER A 72 2.80 13.10 -3.25
C SER A 72 2.83 12.62 -1.80
N PHE A 73 3.48 11.49 -1.50
CA PHE A 73 3.47 10.92 -0.16
C PHE A 73 4.49 11.59 0.75
N ASP A 74 3.98 12.39 1.69
CA ASP A 74 4.75 13.01 2.77
C ASP A 74 4.49 12.28 4.10
N GLY A 75 5.04 11.08 4.22
CA GLY A 75 4.81 10.21 5.38
C GLY A 75 5.86 9.11 5.53
N VAL A 76 5.63 8.19 6.47
CA VAL A 76 6.54 7.07 6.74
C VAL A 76 5.86 5.77 6.36
N ALA A 77 6.45 5.04 5.43
CA ALA A 77 6.04 3.68 5.10
C ALA A 77 7.08 2.66 5.58
N VAL A 78 6.61 1.56 6.17
CA VAL A 78 7.45 0.44 6.57
C VAL A 78 6.92 -0.88 6.01
N ASP A 79 7.81 -1.80 5.71
CA ASP A 79 7.44 -3.16 5.34
C ASP A 79 6.90 -3.95 6.56
N ALA A 80 6.45 -5.19 6.32
CA ALA A 80 5.94 -6.04 7.39
C ALA A 80 7.00 -6.37 8.46
N ARG A 81 8.30 -6.28 8.13
CA ARG A 81 9.43 -6.51 9.04
C ARG A 81 9.87 -5.24 9.78
N GLY A 82 9.30 -4.09 9.44
CA GLY A 82 9.63 -2.79 10.03
C GLY A 82 10.75 -2.03 9.31
N ASN A 83 11.21 -2.51 8.14
CA ASN A 83 12.18 -1.77 7.34
C ASN A 83 11.50 -0.58 6.68
N ARG A 84 12.14 0.59 6.70
CA ARG A 84 11.64 1.77 5.98
C ARG A 84 11.63 1.51 4.48
N ILE A 85 10.57 1.97 3.83
CA ILE A 85 10.41 1.99 2.39
C ILE A 85 10.63 3.43 1.94
N ASP A 86 11.57 3.64 1.02
CA ASP A 86 11.74 4.91 0.34
C ASP A 86 10.65 5.08 -0.72
N VAL A 87 9.48 5.58 -0.31
CA VAL A 87 8.31 5.72 -1.20
C VAL A 87 8.55 6.70 -2.35
N PRO A 88 9.13 7.90 -2.12
CA PRO A 88 9.44 8.82 -3.22
C PRO A 88 10.43 8.26 -4.24
N GLY A 89 11.29 7.32 -3.84
CA GLY A 89 12.23 6.62 -4.72
C GLY A 89 11.66 5.41 -5.47
N ILE A 90 10.36 5.11 -5.35
CA ILE A 90 9.75 3.97 -6.05
C ILE A 90 9.54 4.29 -7.53
N GLU A 91 10.28 3.60 -8.40
CA GLU A 91 10.03 3.56 -9.83
C GLU A 91 8.94 2.52 -10.15
N VAL A 92 7.73 2.99 -10.44
CA VAL A 92 6.56 2.12 -10.72
C VAL A 92 6.80 1.26 -11.96
N ASP A 93 7.35 1.86 -13.02
CA ASP A 93 7.55 1.17 -14.29
C ASP A 93 8.50 -0.03 -14.15
N ASP A 94 9.55 0.05 -13.31
CA ASP A 94 10.48 -1.07 -13.06
C ASP A 94 9.80 -2.30 -12.44
N THR A 95 8.74 -2.10 -11.67
CA THR A 95 8.00 -3.19 -11.03
C THR A 95 6.96 -3.81 -11.94
N PHE A 96 6.36 -3.02 -12.84
CA PHE A 96 5.26 -3.46 -13.69
C PHE A 96 5.68 -3.87 -15.09
N ARG A 97 6.65 -3.18 -15.68
CA ARG A 97 7.19 -3.41 -17.02
C ARG A 97 8.44 -4.28 -16.93
N THR A 98 8.24 -5.59 -17.04
CA THR A 98 9.33 -6.58 -17.09
C THR A 98 9.60 -7.03 -18.53
N GLU A 99 10.74 -7.64 -18.81
CA GLU A 99 11.02 -8.24 -20.13
C GLU A 99 9.92 -9.23 -20.55
N ASP A 100 9.39 -9.99 -19.59
CA ASP A 100 8.28 -10.94 -19.79
C ASP A 100 6.88 -10.29 -19.87
N ASP A 101 6.75 -9.00 -19.51
CA ASP A 101 5.47 -8.26 -19.57
C ASP A 101 5.70 -6.78 -19.96
N PRO A 102 6.18 -6.52 -21.19
CA PRO A 102 6.54 -5.17 -21.62
C PRO A 102 5.32 -4.27 -21.84
N SER A 103 4.13 -4.86 -21.89
CA SER A 103 2.87 -4.17 -22.18
C SER A 103 1.92 -4.14 -20.99
N GLU A 104 2.40 -4.47 -19.79
CA GLU A 104 1.65 -4.41 -18.53
C GLU A 104 0.34 -5.22 -18.57
N ARG A 105 0.35 -6.35 -19.30
CA ARG A 105 -0.80 -7.25 -19.46
C ARG A 105 -1.25 -7.81 -18.12
N TRP A 106 -0.33 -7.98 -17.18
CA TRP A 106 -0.65 -8.44 -15.84
C TRP A 106 -1.71 -7.55 -15.17
N ILE A 107 -1.72 -6.24 -15.42
CA ILE A 107 -2.74 -5.33 -14.85
C ILE A 107 -4.14 -5.70 -15.35
N SER A 108 -4.29 -6.09 -16.62
CA SER A 108 -5.59 -6.54 -17.13
C SER A 108 -6.06 -7.82 -16.44
N ASP A 109 -5.15 -8.78 -16.20
CA ASP A 109 -5.48 -10.01 -15.48
C ASP A 109 -5.78 -9.76 -14.00
N PHE A 110 -5.05 -8.84 -13.38
CA PHE A 110 -5.35 -8.36 -12.04
C PHE A 110 -6.75 -7.72 -11.98
N LEU A 111 -7.12 -6.84 -12.91
CA LEU A 111 -8.46 -6.22 -12.92
C LEU A 111 -9.59 -7.22 -13.21
N ARG A 112 -9.31 -8.34 -13.89
CA ARG A 112 -10.26 -9.45 -14.04
C ARG A 112 -10.50 -10.18 -12.73
N ALA A 113 -9.50 -10.26 -11.85
CA ALA A 113 -9.66 -10.78 -10.50
C ALA A 113 -10.67 -9.97 -9.69
N GLY A 114 -10.97 -8.72 -10.05
CA GLY A 114 -12.03 -7.93 -9.42
C GLY A 114 -13.46 -8.33 -9.83
N VAL A 115 -13.62 -9.21 -10.82
CA VAL A 115 -14.92 -9.75 -11.26
C VAL A 115 -15.15 -11.15 -10.72
N ALA A 116 -14.11 -11.97 -10.78
CA ALA A 116 -14.14 -13.36 -10.36
C ALA A 116 -13.00 -13.63 -9.39
N MET A 117 -13.35 -14.29 -8.28
CA MET A 117 -12.38 -14.70 -7.26
C MET A 117 -11.24 -15.55 -7.89
N PRO A 118 -9.96 -15.21 -7.64
CA PRO A 118 -8.85 -16.04 -8.04
C PRO A 118 -8.97 -17.45 -7.46
N ARG A 119 -8.62 -18.47 -8.26
CA ARG A 119 -8.64 -19.87 -7.80
C ARG A 119 -7.39 -20.28 -7.02
N ARG A 120 -6.35 -19.45 -7.05
CA ARG A 120 -5.04 -19.74 -6.46
C ARG A 120 -4.47 -18.46 -5.85
N LYS A 121 -3.73 -18.63 -4.76
CA LYS A 121 -2.88 -17.58 -4.20
C LYS A 121 -1.95 -16.97 -5.24
N ALA A 122 -1.65 -15.69 -5.02
CA ALA A 122 -0.70 -14.96 -5.82
C ALA A 122 0.70 -15.60 -5.73
N GLN A 123 1.38 -15.70 -6.87
CA GLN A 123 2.75 -16.21 -6.93
C GLN A 123 3.74 -15.18 -6.38
N ALA A 124 4.90 -15.62 -5.88
CA ALA A 124 5.91 -14.72 -5.32
C ALA A 124 6.32 -13.59 -6.28
N ARG A 125 6.44 -13.88 -7.59
CA ARG A 125 6.81 -12.90 -8.63
C ARG A 125 5.82 -11.75 -8.82
N VAL A 126 4.58 -11.87 -8.34
CA VAL A 126 3.58 -10.79 -8.45
C VAL A 126 3.44 -9.98 -7.16
N LEU A 127 4.06 -10.42 -6.06
CA LEU A 127 3.98 -9.71 -4.77
C LEU A 127 4.52 -8.28 -4.84
N PRO A 128 5.63 -7.97 -5.53
CA PRO A 128 6.08 -6.58 -5.66
C PRO A 128 4.98 -5.66 -6.22
N ARG A 129 4.26 -6.12 -7.26
CA ARG A 129 3.14 -5.38 -7.87
C ARG A 129 1.99 -5.19 -6.88
N LEU A 130 1.63 -6.24 -6.14
CA LEU A 130 0.55 -6.17 -5.13
C LEU A 130 0.90 -5.25 -3.96
N ARG A 131 2.17 -5.21 -3.53
CA ARG A 131 2.64 -4.28 -2.50
C ARG A 131 2.47 -2.83 -2.93
N LEU A 132 2.86 -2.50 -4.17
CA LEU A 132 2.70 -1.14 -4.71
C LEU A 132 1.23 -0.75 -4.84
N LEU A 133 0.39 -1.65 -5.35
CA LEU A 133 -1.06 -1.43 -5.43
C LEU A 133 -1.68 -1.21 -4.06
N TRP A 134 -1.30 -2.02 -3.06
CA TRP A 134 -1.82 -1.85 -1.71
C TRP A 134 -1.32 -0.55 -1.07
N LEU A 135 -0.02 -0.24 -1.22
CA LEU A 135 0.59 0.98 -0.66
C LEU A 135 -0.06 2.25 -1.22
N ALA A 136 -0.22 2.35 -2.54
CA ALA A 136 -0.89 3.51 -3.14
C ALA A 136 -2.37 3.60 -2.73
N LEU A 137 -3.04 2.46 -2.56
CA LEU A 137 -4.39 2.45 -2.02
C LEU A 137 -4.41 2.93 -0.56
N ALA A 138 -3.43 2.54 0.26
CA ALA A 138 -3.33 3.00 1.65
C ALA A 138 -3.04 4.50 1.74
N ILE A 139 -2.22 5.04 0.84
CA ILE A 139 -1.91 6.48 0.74
C ILE A 139 -3.17 7.27 0.37
N THR A 140 -3.93 6.79 -0.62
CA THR A 140 -5.07 7.54 -1.17
C THR A 140 -6.39 7.28 -0.45
N ASN A 141 -6.57 6.09 0.10
CA ASN A 141 -7.76 5.65 0.83
C ASN A 141 -7.42 4.49 1.80
N ARG A 142 -6.91 4.86 2.97
CA ARG A 142 -6.49 3.91 4.01
C ARG A 142 -7.55 2.89 4.38
N MET A 143 -8.80 3.32 4.57
CA MET A 143 -9.92 2.43 4.92
C MET A 143 -10.13 1.36 3.85
N GLN A 144 -10.07 1.71 2.57
CA GLN A 144 -10.23 0.76 1.48
C GLN A 144 -9.05 -0.23 1.40
N ALA A 145 -7.83 0.22 1.72
CA ALA A 145 -6.66 -0.65 1.79
C ALA A 145 -6.75 -1.66 2.94
N GLU A 146 -7.21 -1.23 4.11
CA GLU A 146 -7.43 -2.10 5.27
C GLU A 146 -8.52 -3.15 4.98
N LEU A 147 -9.63 -2.74 4.35
CA LEU A 147 -10.69 -3.65 3.90
C LEU A 147 -10.20 -4.69 2.89
N ALA A 148 -9.22 -4.34 2.05
CA ALA A 148 -8.67 -5.29 1.09
C ALA A 148 -8.02 -6.49 1.78
N VAL A 149 -7.40 -6.29 2.94
CA VAL A 149 -6.65 -7.32 3.68
C VAL A 149 -7.34 -7.85 4.94
N ALA A 150 -8.55 -7.37 5.23
CA ALA A 150 -9.37 -7.76 6.38
C ALA A 150 -9.86 -9.22 6.36
#